data_AF-A0A1B6AGZ9-F1
#
_entry.id   AF-A0A1B6AGZ9-F1
#
_cell.length_a   1.000
_cell.length_b   1.000
_cell.length_c   1.000
_cell.angle_alpha   90.00
_cell.angle_beta   90.00
_cell.angle_gamma   90.00
#
_symmetry.space_group_name_H-M   'P 1'
#
loop_
_entity.id
_entity.type
_entity.pdbx_description
1 polymer ?
#
loop_
_entity_poly.entity_id
_entity_poly.type
_entity_poly.pdbx_seq_one_letter_code
_entity_poly.pdbx_strand_id
1 'polypeptide(L)' 'MPRRCRPVHLLEPVSDPAPVAGCDVCGALARQRDAAYDAGDMSKATDCNVEIRRHTAHTHTAQRSSRA' A
#
# COMPACT_ATOMS: atom_id res chain seq x y z
N MET A 1 -35.09 -11.83 18.51
CA MET A 1 -34.42 -10.65 19.12
C MET A 1 -33.61 -9.95 18.04
N PRO A 2 -33.98 -8.75 17.54
CA PRO A 2 -33.16 -8.03 16.58
C PRO A 2 -31.87 -7.53 17.25
N ARG A 3 -30.73 -7.63 16.56
CA ARG A 3 -29.46 -7.11 17.06
C ARG A 3 -29.55 -5.58 17.13
N ARG A 4 -29.26 -5.00 18.31
CA ARG A 4 -29.41 -3.56 18.61
C ARG A 4 -28.28 -2.68 18.10
N CYS A 5 -27.28 -3.22 17.40
CA CYS A 5 -26.22 -2.41 16.82
C CYS A 5 -26.69 -1.84 15.48
N ARG A 6 -26.57 -0.52 15.32
CA ARG A 6 -26.79 0.15 14.05
C ARG A 6 -25.73 -0.32 13.03
N PRO A 7 -26.07 -0.42 11.73
CA PRO A 7 -25.09 -0.71 10.70
C PRO A 7 -23.93 0.27 10.75
N VAL A 8 -22.70 -0.25 10.70
CA VAL A 8 -21.50 0.56 10.51
C VAL A 8 -21.21 0.65 9.01
N HIS A 9 -20.99 1.86 8.52
CA HIS A 9 -20.62 2.09 7.13
C HIS A 9 -19.09 2.13 7.06
N LEU A 10 -18.50 1.13 6.40
CA LEU A 10 -17.07 1.10 6.12
C LEU A 10 -16.78 1.97 4.90
N LEU A 11 -15.61 2.61 4.92
CA LEU A 11 -15.08 3.30 3.75
C LEU A 11 -14.52 2.28 2.75
N GLU A 12 -14.48 2.68 1.48
CA GLU A 12 -13.84 1.88 0.44
C GLU A 12 -12.37 1.62 0.81
N PRO A 13 -11.86 0.39 0.65
CA PRO A 13 -10.45 0.09 0.85
C PRO A 13 -9.56 0.96 -0.04
N VAL A 14 -8.48 1.47 0.55
CA VAL A 14 -7.49 2.24 -0.20
C VAL A 14 -6.71 1.30 -1.12
N SER A 15 -6.52 1.70 -2.37
CA SER A 15 -5.71 0.96 -3.34
C SER A 15 -4.26 0.76 -2.87
N ASP A 16 -3.60 -0.21 -3.50
CA ASP A 16 -2.19 -0.47 -3.25
C ASP A 16 -1.32 0.75 -3.56
N PRO A 17 -0.28 1.02 -2.74
CA PRO A 17 0.62 2.12 -2.98
C PRO A 17 1.41 1.94 -4.28
N ALA A 18 1.54 3.04 -5.02
CA ALA A 18 2.41 3.09 -6.19
C ALA A 18 3.88 3.27 -5.74
N PRO A 19 4.83 2.54 -6.34
CA PRO A 19 6.25 2.78 -6.14
C PRO A 19 6.67 4.14 -6.71
N VAL A 20 7.64 4.81 -6.09
CA VAL A 20 8.23 6.04 -6.63
C VAL A 20 9.11 5.70 -7.84
N ALA A 21 8.86 6.37 -8.96
CA ALA A 21 9.62 6.16 -10.19
C ALA A 21 11.09 6.51 -9.99
N GLY A 22 11.99 5.64 -10.45
CA GLY A 22 13.44 5.81 -10.30
C GLY A 22 14.00 5.53 -8.91
N CYS A 23 13.17 5.12 -7.94
CA CYS A 23 13.65 4.63 -6.64
C CYS A 23 13.84 3.10 -6.69
N ASP A 24 15.08 2.65 -6.59
CA ASP A 24 15.42 1.22 -6.63
C ASP A 24 14.74 0.42 -5.52
N VAL A 25 14.63 0.99 -4.33
CA VAL A 25 13.98 0.36 -3.17
C VAL A 25 12.48 0.18 -3.44
N CYS A 26 11.79 1.24 -3.90
CA CYS A 26 10.38 1.15 -4.26
C CYS A 26 10.14 0.12 -5.38
N GLY A 27 11.00 0.12 -6.40
CA GLY A 27 10.92 -0.84 -7.51
C GLY A 27 11.15 -2.29 -7.06
N ALA A 28 12.09 -2.52 -6.15
CA ALA A 28 12.33 -3.84 -5.58
C ALA A 28 11.15 -4.34 -4.73
N LEU A 29 10.56 -3.47 -3.90
CA LEU A 29 9.37 -3.80 -3.11
C LEU A 29 8.16 -4.10 -3.99
N ALA A 30 7.97 -3.35 -5.09
CA ALA A 30 6.90 -3.62 -6.05
C ALA A 30 7.04 -5.00 -6.68
N ARG A 31 8.25 -5.37 -7.15
CA ARG A 31 8.49 -6.71 -7.70
C ARG A 31 8.27 -7.82 -6.68
N GLN A 32 8.66 -7.60 -5.41
CA GLN A 32 8.43 -8.57 -4.34
C GLN A 32 6.94 -8.75 -4.04
N ARG A 33 6.17 -7.65 -4.08
CA ARG A 33 4.72 -7.69 -3.93
C ARG A 33 4.06 -8.48 -5.05
N ASP A 34 4.45 -8.22 -6.30
CA ASP A 34 3.86 -8.91 -7.46
C ASP A 34 4.13 -10.42 -7.37
N ALA A 35 5.36 -10.81 -7.02
CA ALA A 35 5.69 -12.22 -6.77
C ALA A 35 4.93 -12.83 -5.59
N ALA A 36 4.61 -12.04 -4.55
CA ALA A 36 3.80 -12.49 -3.43
C ALA A 36 2.33 -12.71 -3.83
N TYR A 37 1.77 -11.83 -4.68
CA TYR A 37 0.44 -12.05 -5.26
C TYR A 37 0.40 -13.32 -6.12
N ASP A 38 1.40 -13.52 -6.98
CA ASP A 38 1.50 -14.71 -7.82
C ASP A 38 1.60 -16.00 -6.99
N ALA A 39 2.27 -15.94 -5.83
CA ALA A 39 2.39 -17.06 -4.89
C ALA A 39 1.15 -17.22 -3.96
N GLY A 40 0.20 -16.28 -3.97
CA GLY A 40 -0.93 -16.26 -3.03
C GLY A 40 -0.56 -15.86 -1.59
N ASP A 41 0.64 -15.32 -1.36
CA ASP A 41 1.11 -14.85 -0.05
C ASP A 41 0.64 -13.41 0.22
N MET A 42 -0.63 -13.30 0.61
CA MET A 42 -1.27 -12.00 0.88
C MET A 42 -0.68 -11.28 2.10
N SER A 43 -0.06 -12.00 3.03
CA SER A 43 0.64 -11.39 4.18
C SER A 43 1.85 -10.62 3.66
N LYS A 44 2.70 -11.28 2.87
CA LYS A 44 3.89 -10.65 2.30
C LYS A 44 3.57 -9.53 1.33
N ALA A 45 2.50 -9.66 0.54
CA ALA A 45 2.03 -8.58 -0.32
C ALA A 45 1.64 -7.34 0.50
N THR A 46 0.94 -7.53 1.62
CA THR A 46 0.56 -6.46 2.54
C THR A 46 1.78 -5.82 3.21
N ASP A 47 2.76 -6.61 3.64
CA ASP A 47 4.02 -6.09 4.21
C ASP A 47 4.76 -5.22 3.18
N CYS A 48 4.86 -5.65 1.93
CA CYS A 48 5.45 -4.86 0.86
C CYS A 48 4.70 -3.52 0.66
N ASN A 49 3.36 -3.53 0.72
CA ASN A 49 2.56 -2.31 0.64
C ASN A 49 2.83 -1.36 1.83
N VAL A 50 2.95 -1.89 3.05
CA VAL A 50 3.28 -1.07 4.24
C VAL A 50 4.67 -0.44 4.06
N GLU A 51 5.65 -1.20 3.60
CA GLU A 51 7.02 -0.70 3.42
C GLU A 51 7.14 0.32 2.29
N ILE A 52 6.42 0.18 1.17
CA ILE A 52 6.38 1.21 0.12
C ILE A 52 5.81 2.52 0.69
N ARG A 53 4.74 2.47 1.50
CA ARG A 53 4.15 3.66 2.12
C ARG A 53 5.13 4.33 3.10
N ARG A 54 5.78 3.54 3.96
CA ARG A 54 6.78 4.04 4.91
C ARG A 54 7.97 4.67 4.19
N HIS A 55 8.54 3.97 3.23
CA HIS A 55 9.68 4.46 2.48
C HIS A 55 9.35 5.76 1.73
N THR A 56 8.16 5.83 1.11
CA THR A 56 7.68 7.07 0.47
C THR A 56 7.52 8.21 1.47
N ALA A 57 6.95 7.95 2.65
CA ALA A 57 6.70 8.95 3.69
C ALA A 57 7.95 9.42 4.45
N HIS A 58 9.03 8.61 4.45
CA HIS A 58 10.29 8.97 5.10
C HIS A 58 11.33 9.52 4.13
N THR A 59 11.32 9.07 2.88
CA THR A 59 12.41 9.33 1.92
C THR A 59 11.99 10.23 0.76
N HIS A 60 10.69 10.22 0.39
CA HIS A 60 10.17 10.91 -0.80
C HIS A 60 9.15 12.02 -0.49
N THR A 61 9.00 12.40 0.78
CA THR A 61 8.01 13.38 1.27
C THR A 61 8.10 14.74 0.59
N ALA A 62 9.29 15.11 0.08
CA ALA A 62 9.50 16.33 -0.71
C ALA A 62 8.96 16.26 -2.15
N GLN A 63 8.75 15.06 -2.72
CA GLN A 63 8.33 14.88 -4.12
C GLN A 63 6.80 14.95 -4.30
N ARG A 64 6.02 14.98 -3.22
CA ARG A 64 4.54 15.08 -3.28
C ARG A 64 4.03 16.47 -3.72
N SER A 65 4.87 17.50 -3.69
CA SER A 65 4.46 18.90 -3.92
C SER A 65 4.66 19.41 -5.34
N SER A 66 5.15 18.61 -6.30
CA SER A 66 5.54 19.08 -7.65
C SER A 66 4.67 18.61 -8.82
N ARG A 67 3.49 18.03 -8.58
CA ARG A 67 2.45 17.82 -9.60
C ARG A 67 1.24 18.70 -9.29
N ALA A 68 1.33 19.97 -9.67
CA ALA A 68 0.21 20.89 -9.85
C ALA A 68 0.19 21.32 -11.33
#